data_AF-K2F6X1-F1
#
_entry.id   AF-K2F6X1-F1
#
_cell.length_a   1.000
_cell.length_b   1.000
_cell.length_c   1.000
_cell.angle_alpha   90.00
_cell.angle_beta   90.00
_cell.angle_gamma   90.00
#
_symmetry.space_group_name_H-M   'P 1'
#
loop_
_entity.id
_entity.type
_entity.pdbx_description
1 polymer ?
#
loop_
_entity_poly.entity_id
_entity_poly.type
_entity_poly.pdbx_seq_one_letter_code
_entity_poly.pdbx_strand_id
1 'polypeptide(L)'
;MNDVFRLVPGFQTYPNTTNTARVTYHGVSDSDYSPRVQVMIDGRSQYSALFRSGVNWAVLPVALEDIERIEVVRGSNAVSYGSNAFLGVINIITVDPTLVRGFSASVNHGSQGVRDYTLRTGGKLGAAGNFRFTYQQKDDDGLADQFDWRDSYRSRLFDWRADFLLGERDSLEFSAGQVEAVTLLGRLDPNDLQKNRPTDPVRDFIQKSTQLQLRWRHEIAPGSDFQLRYAYVEDQASDRFQAITKLFGQNVIFDLNPAGDRGVRQEIEMQHSFLPFAGGRLIWGAAWRNDALYSDFTFYGRPVVHRDVSRVFGNLEWKPSSYFTGNFGLATEHDSFAGTHTSPRLSGNFHLTPENTIRLGYSRAYRT
;
A
#
# COMPACT_ATOMS: atom_id res chain seq x y z
N MET A 1 -11.44 3.06 3.52
CA MET A 1 -10.39 2.14 4.02
C MET A 1 -9.57 2.80 5.14
N ASN A 2 -9.04 4.01 4.89
CA ASN A 2 -8.42 4.88 5.89
C ASN A 2 -9.18 4.97 7.23
N ASP A 3 -10.52 5.07 7.23
CA ASP A 3 -11.30 5.23 8.47
C ASP A 3 -11.17 4.09 9.49
N VAL A 4 -10.85 2.87 9.04
CA VAL A 4 -10.62 1.72 9.93
C VAL A 4 -9.50 2.03 10.94
N PHE A 5 -8.50 2.82 10.53
CA PHE A 5 -7.36 3.18 11.37
C PHE A 5 -7.72 4.15 12.50
N ARG A 6 -8.92 4.75 12.51
CA ARG A 6 -9.42 5.53 13.66
C ARG A 6 -9.59 4.66 14.91
N LEU A 7 -9.79 3.36 14.72
CA LEU A 7 -9.96 2.39 15.81
C LEU A 7 -8.61 1.91 16.37
N VAL A 8 -7.49 2.27 15.74
CA VAL A 8 -6.14 1.86 16.15
C VAL A 8 -5.51 2.99 16.98
N PRO A 9 -5.22 2.77 18.27
CA PRO A 9 -4.58 3.80 19.11
C PRO A 9 -3.27 4.31 18.51
N GLY A 10 -3.10 5.64 18.55
CA GLY A 10 -1.93 6.34 18.03
C GLY A 10 -2.03 6.76 16.56
N PHE A 11 -3.01 6.25 15.81
CA PHE A 11 -3.27 6.67 14.44
C PHE A 11 -4.22 7.86 14.37
N GLN A 12 -3.97 8.71 13.38
CA GLN A 12 -4.84 9.80 12.98
C GLN A 12 -5.17 9.61 11.49
N THR A 13 -6.43 9.83 11.14
CA THR A 13 -6.91 9.65 9.78
C THR A 13 -7.54 10.93 9.29
N TYR A 14 -7.30 11.27 8.04
CA TYR A 14 -7.93 12.37 7.35
C TYR A 14 -8.73 11.77 6.19
N PRO A 15 -10.03 12.12 6.05
CA PRO A 15 -10.86 11.58 4.98
C PRO A 15 -10.39 12.11 3.62
N ASN A 16 -10.72 11.35 2.56
CA ASN A 16 -10.57 11.83 1.19
C ASN A 16 -11.71 12.81 0.93
N THR A 17 -11.38 14.04 0.54
CA THR A 17 -12.32 15.08 0.09
C THR A 17 -11.70 15.71 -1.15
N THR A 18 -11.71 17.04 -1.31
CA THR A 18 -10.79 17.72 -2.26
C THR A 18 -9.32 17.47 -1.95
N ASN A 19 -9.01 16.98 -0.75
CA ASN A 19 -7.66 16.63 -0.33
C ASN A 19 -7.50 15.12 -0.22
N THR A 20 -6.30 14.64 -0.50
CA THR A 20 -5.92 13.23 -0.36
C THR A 20 -6.15 12.71 1.07
N ALA A 21 -6.75 11.53 1.19
CA ALA A 21 -6.81 10.78 2.45
C ALA A 21 -5.42 10.48 3.02
N ARG A 22 -5.27 10.64 4.33
CA ARG A 22 -4.00 10.39 5.04
C ARG A 22 -4.23 9.49 6.24
N VAL A 23 -3.28 8.59 6.49
CA VAL A 23 -3.20 7.79 7.73
C VAL A 23 -1.81 8.02 8.30
N THR A 24 -1.75 8.58 9.51
CA THR A 24 -0.50 9.02 10.12
C THR A 24 -0.39 8.48 11.54
N TYR A 25 0.83 8.25 12.01
CA TYR A 25 1.10 7.74 13.35
C TYR A 25 1.73 8.84 14.20
N HIS A 26 1.17 9.11 15.38
CA HIS A 26 1.59 10.16 16.31
C HIS A 26 1.72 11.57 15.70
N GLY A 27 0.87 11.93 14.73
CA GLY A 27 0.83 13.28 14.17
C GLY A 27 2.03 13.68 13.31
N VAL A 28 2.96 12.76 13.04
CA VAL A 28 4.10 13.02 12.17
C VAL A 28 3.66 12.83 10.72
N SER A 29 3.25 13.93 10.09
CA SER A 29 2.91 13.99 8.66
C SER A 29 3.56 15.22 8.03
N ASP A 30 4.27 15.01 6.94
CA ASP A 30 4.98 16.06 6.19
C ASP A 30 4.51 16.17 4.72
N SER A 31 3.56 15.34 4.28
CA SER A 31 3.05 15.35 2.91
C SER A 31 1.61 14.83 2.80
N ASP A 32 1.02 15.00 1.60
CA ASP A 32 -0.29 14.45 1.23
C ASP A 32 -0.33 12.92 1.21
N TYR A 33 0.82 12.29 1.03
CA TYR A 33 1.02 10.86 0.97
C TYR A 33 2.10 10.48 1.98
N SER A 34 1.72 10.26 3.23
CA SER A 34 2.69 10.04 4.32
C SER A 34 3.58 8.84 4.00
N PRO A 35 4.90 9.05 3.90
CA PRO A 35 5.79 7.98 3.52
C PRO A 35 6.47 7.35 4.74
N ARG A 36 5.96 7.59 5.95
CA ARG A 36 6.65 7.21 7.19
C ARG A 36 6.14 5.90 7.81
N VAL A 37 5.09 5.30 7.24
CA VAL A 37 4.50 4.03 7.67
C VAL A 37 4.42 3.09 6.48
N GLN A 38 5.13 1.95 6.54
CA GLN A 38 5.09 0.95 5.49
C GLN A 38 3.69 0.31 5.42
N VAL A 39 2.98 0.42 4.31
CA VAL A 39 1.69 -0.24 4.09
C VAL A 39 1.84 -1.34 3.07
N MET A 40 1.31 -2.52 3.39
CA MET A 40 1.37 -3.69 2.52
C MET A 40 -0.01 -4.36 2.43
N ILE A 41 -0.27 -5.00 1.29
CA ILE A 41 -1.39 -5.91 1.08
C ILE A 41 -0.78 -7.26 0.71
N ASP A 42 -1.02 -8.28 1.53
CA ASP A 42 -0.40 -9.60 1.41
C ASP A 42 1.11 -9.46 1.17
N GLY A 43 1.82 -8.67 1.97
CA GLY A 43 3.26 -8.42 1.81
C GLY A 43 3.69 -7.53 0.63
N ARG A 44 2.81 -7.22 -0.34
CA ARG A 44 3.08 -6.26 -1.43
C ARG A 44 3.05 -4.82 -0.93
N SER A 45 4.18 -4.13 -1.03
CA SER A 45 4.29 -2.71 -0.71
C SER A 45 3.31 -1.85 -1.54
N GLN A 46 2.56 -0.98 -0.88
CA GLN A 46 1.65 0.00 -1.50
C GLN A 46 2.28 1.39 -1.65
N TYR A 47 3.60 1.47 -1.47
CA TYR A 47 4.35 2.72 -1.69
C TYR A 47 4.52 2.99 -3.17
N SER A 48 4.31 4.23 -3.57
CA SER A 48 4.39 4.67 -4.95
C SER A 48 5.37 5.82 -5.13
N ALA A 49 6.26 5.72 -6.11
CA ALA A 49 7.15 6.83 -6.48
C ALA A 49 6.36 8.06 -6.95
N LEU A 50 5.23 7.84 -7.64
CA LEU A 50 4.33 8.89 -8.14
C LEU A 50 3.69 9.67 -6.99
N PHE A 51 3.22 8.97 -5.96
CA PHE A 51 2.60 9.59 -4.78
C PHE A 51 3.64 9.98 -3.73
N ARG A 52 4.67 10.73 -4.13
CA ARG A 52 5.75 11.27 -3.26
C ARG A 52 6.45 10.19 -2.41
N SER A 53 6.65 9.00 -2.95
CA SER A 53 7.18 7.84 -2.22
C SER A 53 6.36 7.51 -0.97
N GLY A 54 5.03 7.67 -1.03
CA GLY A 54 4.08 7.36 0.04
C GLY A 54 2.95 6.46 -0.45
N VAL A 55 1.88 6.38 0.33
CA VAL A 55 0.72 5.49 0.08
C VAL A 55 -0.49 6.33 -0.31
N ASN A 56 -1.09 6.03 -1.45
CA ASN A 56 -2.35 6.64 -1.85
C ASN A 56 -3.54 5.80 -1.38
N TRP A 57 -4.25 6.32 -0.38
CA TRP A 57 -5.38 5.65 0.26
C TRP A 57 -6.65 5.63 -0.61
N ALA A 58 -6.74 6.46 -1.66
CA ALA A 58 -7.84 6.48 -2.60
C ALA A 58 -7.81 5.30 -3.59
N VAL A 59 -6.62 4.74 -3.83
CA VAL A 59 -6.39 3.65 -4.80
C VAL A 59 -5.73 2.44 -4.16
N LEU A 60 -6.09 2.12 -2.90
CA LEU A 60 -5.69 0.85 -2.31
C LEU A 60 -6.46 -0.31 -2.97
N PRO A 61 -5.78 -1.30 -3.57
CA PRO A 61 -6.43 -2.35 -4.36
C PRO A 61 -6.97 -3.48 -3.47
N VAL A 62 -7.85 -3.15 -2.51
CA VAL A 62 -8.47 -4.14 -1.61
C VAL A 62 -9.83 -3.66 -1.12
N ALA A 63 -10.84 -4.53 -1.24
CA ALA A 63 -12.16 -4.31 -0.66
C ALA A 63 -12.12 -4.61 0.84
N LEU A 64 -12.88 -3.87 1.66
CA LEU A 64 -12.90 -4.09 3.11
C LEU A 64 -13.39 -5.51 3.46
N GLU A 65 -14.32 -6.01 2.65
CA GLU A 65 -14.93 -7.34 2.74
C GLU A 65 -13.96 -8.49 2.42
N ASP A 66 -12.83 -8.18 1.77
CA ASP A 66 -11.76 -9.14 1.49
C ASP A 66 -10.63 -9.11 2.51
N ILE A 67 -10.72 -8.26 3.53
CA ILE A 67 -9.70 -8.19 4.58
C ILE A 67 -10.04 -9.19 5.68
N GLU A 68 -9.14 -10.13 5.90
CA GLU A 68 -9.24 -11.04 7.05
C GLU A 68 -8.81 -10.33 8.33
N ARG A 69 -7.69 -9.61 8.26
CA ARG A 69 -7.15 -8.84 9.37
C ARG A 69 -6.17 -7.77 8.91
N ILE A 70 -5.97 -6.78 9.76
CA ILE A 70 -4.95 -5.75 9.61
C ILE A 70 -3.97 -5.88 10.78
N GLU A 71 -2.72 -6.15 10.47
CA GLU A 71 -1.64 -6.25 11.45
C GLU A 71 -0.89 -4.93 11.50
N VAL A 72 -0.72 -4.38 12.70
CA VAL A 72 -0.03 -3.11 12.91
C VAL A 72 1.16 -3.31 13.85
N VAL A 73 2.37 -3.15 13.31
CA VAL A 73 3.60 -3.13 14.09
C VAL A 73 4.02 -1.68 14.30
N ARG A 74 3.98 -1.25 15.57
CA ARG A 74 4.36 0.12 15.96
C ARG A 74 5.87 0.22 16.17
N GLY A 75 6.44 1.35 15.75
CA GLY A 75 7.87 1.61 15.83
C GLY A 75 8.66 1.03 14.66
N SER A 76 9.93 1.39 14.59
CA SER A 76 10.79 1.08 13.43
C SER A 76 10.96 -0.43 13.23
N ASN A 77 10.73 -0.91 12.01
CA ASN A 77 10.91 -2.31 11.63
C ASN A 77 11.56 -2.46 10.25
N ALA A 78 12.60 -1.67 9.99
CA ALA A 78 13.36 -1.72 8.75
C ALA A 78 14.08 -3.06 8.52
N VAL A 79 14.37 -3.81 9.60
CA VAL A 79 15.01 -5.13 9.47
C VAL A 79 14.14 -6.14 8.74
N SER A 80 12.81 -6.07 8.90
CA SER A 80 11.90 -7.02 8.25
C SER A 80 11.25 -6.41 7.01
N TYR A 81 10.98 -5.10 7.00
CA TYR A 81 10.14 -4.47 5.98
C TYR A 81 10.82 -3.33 5.19
N GLY A 82 12.12 -3.11 5.38
CA GLY A 82 12.91 -2.14 4.60
C GLY A 82 12.80 -0.70 5.08
N SER A 83 13.53 0.21 4.40
CA SER A 83 13.68 1.64 4.78
C SER A 83 12.37 2.41 4.98
N ASN A 84 11.26 1.97 4.38
CA ASN A 84 9.94 2.60 4.55
C ASN A 84 9.31 2.34 5.93
N ALA A 85 9.72 1.29 6.66
CA ALA A 85 9.18 0.91 7.96
C ALA A 85 9.77 1.74 9.11
N PHE A 86 9.68 3.06 9.01
CA PHE A 86 10.32 4.00 9.94
C PHE A 86 9.49 4.22 11.21
N LEU A 87 8.23 4.64 11.10
CA LEU A 87 7.33 4.82 12.25
C LEU A 87 6.51 3.57 12.59
N GLY A 88 6.34 2.68 11.62
CA GLY A 88 5.58 1.45 11.79
C GLY A 88 5.29 0.75 10.47
N VAL A 89 4.56 -0.34 10.59
CA VAL A 89 4.14 -1.19 9.49
C VAL A 89 2.67 -1.53 9.65
N ILE A 90 1.91 -1.38 8.57
CA ILE A 90 0.54 -1.83 8.40
C ILE A 90 0.57 -2.94 7.35
N ASN A 91 0.16 -4.14 7.73
CA ASN A 91 0.06 -5.27 6.82
C ASN A 91 -1.41 -5.71 6.76
N ILE A 92 -2.03 -5.52 5.60
CA ILE A 92 -3.40 -5.94 5.32
C ILE A 92 -3.32 -7.36 4.76
N ILE A 93 -3.95 -8.31 5.44
CA ILE A 93 -4.00 -9.71 5.02
C ILE A 93 -5.38 -9.99 4.45
N THR A 94 -5.41 -10.46 3.19
CA THR A 94 -6.67 -10.79 2.52
C THR A 94 -7.15 -12.19 2.89
N VAL A 95 -8.46 -12.38 2.83
CA VAL A 95 -9.11 -13.67 3.09
C VAL A 95 -8.58 -14.73 2.13
N ASP A 96 -8.24 -15.89 2.69
CA ASP A 96 -7.81 -17.05 1.92
C ASP A 96 -8.90 -17.50 0.92
N PRO A 97 -8.57 -17.74 -0.37
CA PRO A 97 -9.53 -18.18 -1.38
C PRO A 97 -10.36 -19.42 -1.01
N THR A 98 -9.85 -20.31 -0.16
CA THR A 98 -10.56 -21.53 0.31
C THR A 98 -11.80 -21.22 1.16
N LEU A 99 -11.83 -20.04 1.78
CA LEU A 99 -12.91 -19.57 2.65
C LEU A 99 -14.00 -18.83 1.86
N VAL A 100 -13.73 -18.45 0.61
CA VAL A 100 -14.68 -17.75 -0.26
C VAL A 100 -15.41 -18.77 -1.12
N ARG A 101 -16.69 -19.00 -0.85
CA ARG A 101 -17.49 -19.97 -1.59
C ARG A 101 -18.76 -19.36 -2.14
N GLY A 102 -19.02 -19.67 -3.41
CA GLY A 102 -20.21 -19.21 -4.10
C GLY A 102 -20.13 -17.71 -4.39
N PHE A 103 -21.31 -17.10 -4.54
CA PHE A 103 -21.48 -15.70 -4.94
C PHE A 103 -22.11 -14.90 -3.81
N SER A 104 -21.62 -13.68 -3.60
CA SER A 104 -22.19 -12.70 -2.68
C SER A 104 -22.29 -11.34 -3.37
N ALA A 105 -23.40 -10.65 -3.14
CA ALA A 105 -23.61 -9.28 -3.57
C ALA A 105 -23.96 -8.42 -2.35
N SER A 106 -23.41 -7.21 -2.28
CA SER A 106 -23.70 -6.20 -1.28
C SER A 106 -24.05 -4.90 -1.97
N VAL A 107 -25.05 -4.21 -1.43
CA VAL A 107 -25.47 -2.88 -1.90
C VAL A 107 -25.59 -1.99 -0.67
N ASN A 108 -25.00 -0.80 -0.73
CA ASN A 108 -25.08 0.19 0.32
C ASN A 108 -25.57 1.52 -0.25
N HIS A 109 -26.53 2.15 0.43
CA HIS A 109 -27.05 3.45 0.07
C HIS A 109 -27.11 4.36 1.30
N GLY A 110 -26.70 5.61 1.14
CA GLY A 110 -26.61 6.56 2.26
C GLY A 110 -26.86 8.00 1.88
N SER A 111 -26.79 8.88 2.89
CA SER A 111 -26.78 10.33 2.70
C SER A 111 -25.63 10.76 1.79
N GLN A 112 -25.73 11.97 1.21
CA GLN A 112 -24.67 12.52 0.33
C GLN A 112 -24.41 11.64 -0.91
N GLY A 113 -25.46 10.98 -1.39
CA GLY A 113 -25.37 10.17 -2.60
C GLY A 113 -24.50 8.92 -2.45
N VAL A 114 -24.23 8.41 -1.25
CA VAL A 114 -23.48 7.15 -1.13
C VAL A 114 -24.24 6.02 -1.83
N ARG A 115 -23.58 5.36 -2.78
CA ARG A 115 -24.08 4.26 -3.62
C ARG A 115 -22.93 3.28 -3.86
N ASP A 116 -22.84 2.24 -3.03
CA ASP A 116 -21.79 1.23 -3.16
C ASP A 116 -22.37 -0.11 -3.61
N TYR A 117 -21.63 -0.81 -4.46
CA TYR A 117 -21.96 -2.14 -4.96
C TYR A 117 -20.73 -3.02 -4.85
N THR A 118 -20.83 -4.15 -4.16
CA THR A 118 -19.77 -5.16 -4.09
C THR A 118 -20.30 -6.48 -4.63
N LEU A 119 -19.63 -7.05 -5.62
CA LEU A 119 -19.84 -8.41 -6.09
C LEU A 119 -18.60 -9.22 -5.77
N ARG A 120 -18.78 -10.38 -5.15
CA ARG A 120 -17.68 -11.27 -4.79
C ARG A 120 -18.06 -12.70 -5.09
N THR A 121 -17.11 -13.46 -5.61
CA THR A 121 -17.28 -14.88 -5.85
C THR A 121 -16.01 -15.64 -5.54
N GLY A 122 -16.14 -16.89 -5.16
CA GLY A 122 -15.00 -17.78 -4.97
C GLY A 122 -15.37 -19.24 -5.13
N GLY A 123 -14.36 -20.07 -5.37
CA GLY A 123 -14.56 -21.48 -5.61
C GLY A 123 -13.29 -22.25 -5.88
N LYS A 124 -13.46 -23.54 -6.16
CA LYS A 124 -12.36 -24.46 -6.44
C LYS A 124 -11.91 -24.35 -7.91
N LEU A 125 -10.61 -24.43 -8.13
CA LEU A 125 -9.97 -24.65 -9.44
C LEU A 125 -9.66 -26.15 -9.59
N GLY A 126 -10.70 -26.99 -9.50
CA GLY A 126 -10.53 -28.45 -9.42
C GLY A 126 -9.82 -28.89 -8.15
N ALA A 127 -8.93 -29.88 -8.27
CA ALA A 127 -8.05 -30.31 -7.17
C ALA A 127 -6.80 -29.42 -7.01
N ALA A 128 -6.54 -28.56 -7.99
CA ALA A 128 -5.29 -27.80 -8.06
C ALA A 128 -5.28 -26.57 -7.15
N GLY A 129 -6.43 -26.02 -6.74
CA GLY A 129 -6.44 -24.78 -5.97
C GLY A 129 -7.81 -24.17 -5.74
N ASN A 130 -7.83 -22.92 -5.26
CA ASN A 130 -9.03 -22.12 -5.03
C ASN A 130 -8.81 -20.70 -5.54
N PHE A 131 -9.88 -20.01 -5.88
CA PHE A 131 -9.83 -18.61 -6.30
C PHE A 131 -10.88 -17.76 -5.59
N ARG A 132 -10.57 -16.46 -5.48
CA ARG A 132 -11.54 -15.41 -5.14
C ARG A 132 -11.46 -14.29 -6.17
N PHE A 133 -12.60 -13.69 -6.44
CA PHE A 133 -12.76 -12.53 -7.29
C PHE A 133 -13.68 -11.54 -6.60
N THR A 134 -13.33 -10.26 -6.67
CA THR A 134 -14.14 -9.16 -6.16
C THR A 134 -14.17 -8.03 -7.16
N TYR A 135 -15.38 -7.54 -7.43
CA TYR A 135 -15.63 -6.27 -8.07
C TYR A 135 -16.32 -5.36 -7.06
N GLN A 136 -15.82 -4.14 -6.89
CA GLN A 136 -16.45 -3.14 -6.02
C GLN A 136 -16.53 -1.81 -6.75
N GLN A 137 -17.71 -1.20 -6.75
CA GLN A 137 -17.89 0.20 -7.12
C GLN A 137 -18.34 0.98 -5.88
N LYS A 138 -17.75 2.14 -5.64
CA LYS A 138 -18.18 3.10 -4.62
C LYS A 138 -18.41 4.43 -5.28
N ASP A 139 -19.52 5.07 -4.98
CA ASP A 139 -19.87 6.39 -5.49
C ASP A 139 -20.43 7.25 -4.35
N ASP A 140 -20.03 8.52 -4.28
CA ASP A 140 -20.67 9.53 -3.43
C ASP A 140 -20.67 10.89 -4.14
N ASP A 141 -21.58 11.76 -3.71
CA ASP A 141 -21.68 13.16 -4.17
C ASP A 141 -20.89 14.12 -3.25
N GLY A 142 -20.11 13.56 -2.31
CA GLY A 142 -19.37 14.26 -1.27
C GLY A 142 -20.21 15.20 -0.38
N LEU A 143 -19.55 16.11 0.33
CA LEU A 143 -20.21 17.04 1.24
C LEU A 143 -20.96 18.14 0.48
N ALA A 144 -22.23 18.34 0.81
CA ALA A 144 -23.00 19.48 0.32
C ALA A 144 -22.45 20.82 0.87
N ASP A 145 -22.67 21.91 0.12
CA ASP A 145 -22.39 23.32 0.48
C ASP A 145 -20.92 23.72 0.65
N GLN A 146 -20.29 24.12 -0.45
CA GLN A 146 -18.88 24.50 -0.45
C GLN A 146 -18.59 25.65 -1.42
N PHE A 147 -18.63 26.88 -0.89
CA PHE A 147 -18.25 28.16 -1.51
C PHE A 147 -17.92 28.07 -3.01
N ASP A 148 -16.66 27.90 -3.37
CA ASP A 148 -16.16 27.89 -4.74
C ASP A 148 -15.69 26.49 -5.20
N TRP A 149 -16.20 25.40 -4.64
CA TRP A 149 -15.75 24.05 -5.03
C TRP A 149 -16.85 22.99 -5.05
N ARG A 150 -16.54 21.86 -5.68
CA ARG A 150 -17.42 20.69 -5.77
C ARG A 150 -16.64 19.44 -5.40
N ASP A 151 -17.34 18.51 -4.77
CA ASP A 151 -16.81 17.20 -4.41
C ASP A 151 -17.61 16.12 -5.12
N SER A 152 -16.94 15.00 -5.37
CA SER A 152 -17.55 13.71 -5.65
C SER A 152 -16.44 12.69 -5.67
N TYR A 153 -16.74 11.47 -5.23
CA TYR A 153 -15.82 10.36 -5.33
C TYR A 153 -16.47 9.19 -6.04
N ARG A 154 -15.76 8.62 -7.00
CA ARG A 154 -16.09 7.33 -7.58
C ARG A 154 -14.87 6.45 -7.57
N SER A 155 -15.00 5.19 -7.14
CA SER A 155 -13.96 4.19 -7.32
C SER A 155 -14.49 2.89 -7.87
N ARG A 156 -13.66 2.21 -8.65
CA ARG A 156 -13.91 0.88 -9.21
C ARG A 156 -12.71 0.00 -8.94
N LEU A 157 -12.93 -1.09 -8.24
CA LEU A 157 -11.95 -2.10 -7.90
C LEU A 157 -12.29 -3.41 -8.61
N PHE A 158 -11.27 -4.03 -9.18
CA PHE A 158 -11.25 -5.42 -9.59
C PHE A 158 -10.10 -6.09 -8.85
N ASP A 159 -10.36 -7.13 -8.08
CA ASP A 159 -9.34 -7.91 -7.38
C ASP A 159 -9.55 -9.40 -7.63
N TRP A 160 -8.48 -10.09 -7.97
CA TRP A 160 -8.48 -11.53 -8.19
C TRP A 160 -7.27 -12.17 -7.51
N ARG A 161 -7.51 -13.30 -6.87
CA ARG A 161 -6.47 -14.12 -6.26
C ARG A 161 -6.78 -15.59 -6.48
N ALA A 162 -5.76 -16.36 -6.83
CA ALA A 162 -5.81 -17.81 -6.91
C ALA A 162 -4.61 -18.43 -6.23
N ASP A 163 -4.88 -19.46 -5.43
CA ASP A 163 -3.89 -20.19 -4.65
C ASP A 163 -3.89 -21.64 -5.13
N PHE A 164 -2.74 -22.10 -5.61
CA PHE A 164 -2.52 -23.43 -6.17
C PHE A 164 -1.65 -24.28 -5.25
N LEU A 165 -2.02 -25.55 -5.11
CA LEU A 165 -1.20 -26.60 -4.52
C LEU A 165 -0.54 -27.37 -5.66
N LEU A 166 0.75 -27.12 -5.89
CA LEU A 166 1.52 -27.76 -6.98
C LEU A 166 2.01 -29.16 -6.60
N GLY A 167 2.00 -29.47 -5.29
CA GLY A 167 2.36 -30.75 -4.71
C GLY A 167 2.17 -30.72 -3.19
N GLU A 168 2.70 -31.70 -2.47
CA GLU A 168 2.59 -31.75 -1.00
C GLU A 168 3.44 -30.68 -0.29
N ARG A 169 4.47 -30.16 -0.97
CA ARG A 169 5.44 -29.20 -0.41
C ARG A 169 5.45 -27.85 -1.11
N ASP A 170 4.68 -27.70 -2.19
CA ASP A 170 4.76 -26.55 -3.08
C ASP A 170 3.40 -25.88 -3.21
N SER A 171 3.39 -24.58 -2.94
CA SER A 171 2.22 -23.72 -3.16
C SER A 171 2.58 -22.50 -3.99
N LEU A 172 1.64 -22.07 -4.81
CA LEU A 172 1.77 -20.89 -5.66
C LEU A 172 0.55 -20.00 -5.49
N GLU A 173 0.76 -18.79 -4.99
CA GLU A 173 -0.23 -17.71 -4.97
C GLU A 173 -0.01 -16.83 -6.20
N PHE A 174 -1.09 -16.53 -6.90
CA PHE A 174 -1.17 -15.49 -7.92
C PHE A 174 -2.26 -14.49 -7.52
N SER A 175 -1.94 -13.20 -7.54
CA SER A 175 -2.94 -12.15 -7.43
C SER A 175 -2.74 -11.08 -8.50
N ALA A 176 -3.86 -10.53 -8.97
CA ALA A 176 -3.88 -9.43 -9.91
C ALA A 176 -5.09 -8.55 -9.62
N GLY A 177 -4.96 -7.25 -9.85
CA GLY A 177 -6.03 -6.33 -9.54
C GLY A 177 -5.79 -4.95 -10.10
N GLN A 178 -6.85 -4.15 -10.08
CA GLN A 178 -6.84 -2.78 -10.51
C GLN A 178 -7.87 -2.00 -9.72
N VAL A 179 -7.49 -0.82 -9.25
CA VAL A 179 -8.42 0.15 -8.69
C VAL A 179 -8.25 1.47 -9.41
N GLU A 180 -9.36 2.06 -9.81
CA GLU A 180 -9.45 3.41 -10.35
C GLU A 180 -10.28 4.25 -9.37
N ALA A 181 -9.82 5.45 -9.07
CA ALA A 181 -10.54 6.46 -8.33
C ALA A 181 -10.63 7.74 -9.15
N VAL A 182 -11.80 8.35 -9.17
CA VAL A 182 -12.08 9.64 -9.80
C VAL A 182 -12.60 10.57 -8.72
N THR A 183 -11.89 11.68 -8.50
CA THR A 183 -12.35 12.80 -7.66
C THR A 183 -12.48 14.06 -8.50
N LEU A 184 -13.15 15.07 -7.95
CA LEU A 184 -13.15 16.40 -8.55
C LEU A 184 -12.01 17.26 -8.00
N LEU A 185 -11.33 17.96 -8.90
CA LEU A 185 -10.42 19.06 -8.59
C LEU A 185 -10.89 20.35 -9.26
N GLY A 186 -10.31 21.47 -8.83
CA GLY A 186 -10.59 22.79 -9.40
C GLY A 186 -11.56 23.63 -8.58
N ARG A 187 -11.88 24.82 -9.08
CA ARG A 187 -12.74 25.80 -8.42
C ARG A 187 -13.78 26.39 -9.36
N LEU A 188 -14.87 26.85 -8.77
CA LEU A 188 -15.90 27.68 -9.38
C LEU A 188 -15.45 29.15 -9.37
N ASP A 189 -16.04 29.99 -10.22
CA ASP A 189 -15.78 31.42 -10.20
C ASP A 189 -16.38 32.02 -8.92
N PRO A 190 -15.58 32.66 -8.04
CA PRO A 190 -16.08 33.21 -6.79
C PRO A 190 -17.14 34.31 -6.96
N ASN A 191 -17.25 34.91 -8.15
CA ASN A 191 -18.28 35.90 -8.47
C ASN A 191 -19.54 35.28 -9.11
N ASP A 192 -19.44 34.04 -9.60
CA ASP A 192 -20.54 33.29 -10.23
C ASP A 192 -20.32 31.78 -10.03
N LEU A 193 -20.85 31.27 -8.92
CA LEU A 193 -20.69 29.86 -8.50
C LEU A 193 -21.35 28.85 -9.48
N GLN A 194 -22.01 29.31 -10.54
CA GLN A 194 -22.49 28.44 -11.62
C GLN A 194 -21.44 28.18 -12.70
N LYS A 195 -20.35 28.96 -12.73
CA LYS A 195 -19.28 28.85 -13.72
C LYS A 195 -18.00 28.29 -13.11
N ASN A 196 -17.23 27.59 -13.94
CA ASN A 196 -15.88 27.18 -13.60
C ASN A 196 -14.93 28.37 -13.59
N ARG A 197 -13.97 28.40 -12.66
CA ARG A 197 -12.88 29.37 -12.66
C ARG A 197 -12.01 29.13 -13.90
N PRO A 198 -11.82 30.12 -14.80
CA PRO A 198 -11.11 29.90 -16.06
C PRO A 198 -9.67 29.39 -15.91
N THR A 199 -8.98 29.77 -14.84
CA THR A 199 -7.60 29.38 -14.56
C THR A 199 -7.45 28.01 -13.88
N ASP A 200 -8.53 27.49 -13.30
CA ASP A 200 -8.53 26.22 -12.56
C ASP A 200 -9.97 25.66 -12.53
N PRO A 201 -10.49 25.20 -13.68
CA PRO A 201 -11.86 24.73 -13.80
C PRO A 201 -12.07 23.42 -13.06
N VAL A 202 -13.32 23.18 -12.64
CA VAL A 202 -13.73 21.88 -12.09
C VAL A 202 -13.54 20.79 -13.14
N ARG A 203 -12.89 19.70 -12.74
CA ARG A 203 -12.47 18.60 -13.63
C ARG A 203 -12.28 17.29 -12.86
N ASP A 204 -12.27 16.19 -13.61
CA ASP A 204 -11.93 14.88 -13.09
C ASP A 204 -10.43 14.78 -12.82
N PHE A 205 -10.08 14.27 -11.64
CA PHE A 205 -8.76 13.77 -11.31
C PHE A 205 -8.84 12.26 -11.22
N ILE A 206 -8.22 11.60 -12.21
CA ILE A 206 -8.26 10.15 -12.36
C ILE A 206 -6.96 9.60 -11.80
N GLN A 207 -7.08 8.67 -10.85
CA GLN A 207 -5.97 7.95 -10.25
C GLN A 207 -6.21 6.46 -10.42
N LYS A 208 -5.17 5.70 -10.75
CA LYS A 208 -5.28 4.27 -10.97
C LYS A 208 -4.08 3.54 -10.40
N SER A 209 -4.32 2.39 -9.79
CA SER A 209 -3.28 1.44 -9.36
C SER A 209 -3.59 0.07 -9.93
N THR A 210 -2.63 -0.50 -10.66
CA THR A 210 -2.69 -1.85 -11.24
C THR A 210 -1.62 -2.71 -10.61
N GLN A 211 -1.97 -3.90 -10.14
CA GLN A 211 -1.07 -4.77 -9.39
C GLN A 211 -1.06 -6.19 -9.93
N LEU A 212 0.10 -6.83 -9.82
CA LEU A 212 0.30 -8.25 -10.02
C LEU A 212 1.28 -8.78 -8.98
N GLN A 213 1.02 -9.98 -8.44
CA GLN A 213 1.95 -10.68 -7.56
C GLN A 213 1.94 -12.18 -7.82
N LEU A 214 3.14 -12.75 -7.76
CA LEU A 214 3.41 -14.17 -7.74
C LEU A 214 4.15 -14.49 -6.43
N ARG A 215 3.73 -15.53 -5.72
CA ARG A 215 4.46 -16.06 -4.57
C ARG A 215 4.50 -17.57 -4.61
N TRP A 216 5.70 -18.11 -4.69
CA TRP A 216 5.95 -19.53 -4.54
C TRP A 216 6.49 -19.80 -3.14
N ARG A 217 5.99 -20.86 -2.50
CA ARG A 217 6.49 -21.35 -1.22
C ARG A 217 6.76 -22.85 -1.33
N HIS A 218 7.93 -23.23 -0.84
CA HIS A 218 8.42 -24.60 -0.82
C HIS A 218 8.80 -25.02 0.60
N GLU A 219 8.20 -26.08 1.12
CA GLU A 219 8.57 -26.71 2.38
C GLU A 219 9.76 -27.67 2.14
N ILE A 220 10.96 -27.23 2.53
CA ILE A 220 12.20 -28.01 2.36
C ILE A 220 12.16 -29.24 3.29
N ALA A 221 11.81 -28.99 4.55
CA ALA A 221 11.72 -29.98 5.62
C ALA A 221 10.80 -29.43 6.73
N PRO A 222 10.32 -30.26 7.68
CA PRO A 222 9.54 -29.78 8.80
C PRO A 222 10.24 -28.64 9.55
N GLY A 223 9.61 -27.47 9.59
CA GLY A 223 10.18 -26.26 10.21
C GLY A 223 11.23 -25.53 9.37
N SER A 224 11.38 -25.86 8.08
CA SER A 224 12.22 -25.15 7.11
C SER A 224 11.43 -24.88 5.82
N ASP A 225 11.21 -23.61 5.51
CA ASP A 225 10.46 -23.20 4.33
C ASP A 225 11.13 -22.04 3.59
N PHE A 226 11.06 -22.13 2.26
CA PHE A 226 11.58 -21.16 1.33
C PHE A 226 10.45 -20.46 0.60
N GLN A 227 10.56 -19.14 0.42
CA GLN A 227 9.59 -18.34 -0.29
C GLN A 227 10.30 -17.48 -1.34
N LEU A 228 9.72 -17.40 -2.53
CA LEU A 228 10.08 -16.44 -3.57
C LEU A 228 8.84 -15.65 -3.96
N ARG A 229 8.95 -14.32 -3.97
CA ARG A 229 7.89 -13.41 -4.34
C ARG A 229 8.34 -12.47 -5.44
N TYR A 230 7.51 -12.29 -6.45
CA TYR A 230 7.59 -11.20 -7.40
C TYR A 230 6.35 -10.33 -7.27
N ALA A 231 6.53 -9.01 -7.23
CA ALA A 231 5.45 -8.05 -7.20
C ALA A 231 5.68 -6.94 -8.22
N TYR A 232 4.61 -6.56 -8.90
CA TYR A 232 4.54 -5.47 -9.85
C TYR A 232 3.39 -4.54 -9.46
N VAL A 233 3.65 -3.24 -9.42
CA VAL A 233 2.63 -2.20 -9.21
C VAL A 233 2.87 -1.09 -10.22
N GLU A 234 1.81 -0.66 -10.88
CA GLU A 234 1.80 0.51 -11.73
C GLU A 234 0.73 1.48 -11.24
N ASP A 235 1.14 2.69 -10.92
CA ASP A 235 0.27 3.79 -10.57
C ASP A 235 0.25 4.83 -11.69
N GLN A 236 -0.92 5.37 -11.98
CA GLN A 236 -1.12 6.44 -12.95
C GLN A 236 -1.99 7.52 -12.31
N ALA A 237 -1.74 8.77 -12.69
CA ALA A 237 -2.59 9.88 -12.31
C ALA A 237 -2.71 10.86 -13.49
N SER A 238 -3.87 11.51 -13.64
CA SER A 238 -4.05 12.59 -14.61
C SER A 238 -5.20 13.50 -14.19
N ASP A 239 -4.97 14.80 -14.29
CA ASP A 239 -5.97 15.85 -14.08
C ASP A 239 -6.07 16.78 -15.30
N ARG A 240 -5.78 16.28 -16.51
CA ARG A 240 -5.56 17.10 -17.71
C ARG A 240 -6.72 18.08 -17.97
N PHE A 241 -6.38 19.35 -18.20
CA PHE A 241 -7.35 20.42 -18.39
C PHE A 241 -6.81 21.60 -19.20
N GLN A 242 -7.75 22.45 -19.64
CA GLN A 242 -7.43 23.73 -20.26
C GLN A 242 -7.62 24.87 -19.27
N ALA A 243 -6.55 25.63 -19.02
CA ALA A 243 -6.61 26.87 -18.27
C ALA A 243 -6.62 28.06 -19.23
N ILE A 244 -7.50 29.03 -18.97
CA ILE A 244 -7.61 30.26 -19.75
C ILE A 244 -7.19 31.42 -18.86
N THR A 245 -6.17 32.17 -19.28
CA THR A 245 -5.71 33.38 -18.61
C THR A 245 -5.56 34.53 -19.61
N LYS A 246 -5.56 35.77 -19.12
CA LYS A 246 -5.34 36.95 -19.97
C LYS A 246 -3.88 37.36 -19.93
N LEU A 247 -3.21 37.29 -21.07
CA LEU A 247 -1.85 37.83 -21.25
C LEU A 247 -1.92 38.98 -22.25
N PHE A 248 -1.45 40.18 -21.86
CA PHE A 248 -1.52 41.38 -22.69
C PHE A 248 -2.94 41.70 -23.22
N GLY A 249 -3.97 41.43 -22.42
CA GLY A 249 -5.38 41.66 -22.79
C GLY A 249 -6.00 40.62 -23.72
N GLN A 250 -5.23 39.62 -24.18
CA GLN A 250 -5.73 38.51 -24.99
C GLN A 250 -5.89 37.24 -24.16
N ASN A 251 -6.90 36.44 -24.48
CA ASN A 251 -7.06 35.12 -23.87
C ASN A 251 -6.00 34.17 -24.42
N VAL A 252 -5.25 33.55 -23.52
CA VAL A 252 -4.27 32.49 -23.83
C VAL A 252 -4.75 31.21 -23.16
N ILE A 253 -4.72 30.12 -23.91
CA ILE A 253 -5.14 28.78 -23.47
C ILE A 253 -3.89 27.95 -23.19
N PHE A 254 -3.84 27.33 -22.02
CA PHE A 254 -2.80 26.40 -21.61
C PHE A 254 -3.41 25.01 -21.45
N ASP A 255 -2.84 24.00 -22.10
CA ASP A 255 -3.16 22.58 -21.85
C ASP A 255 -2.21 22.06 -20.77
N LEU A 256 -2.77 21.70 -19.63
CA LEU A 256 -2.04 21.39 -18.40
C LEU A 256 -2.41 19.99 -17.93
N ASN A 257 -1.43 19.25 -17.41
CA ASN A 257 -1.64 17.96 -16.74
C ASN A 257 -0.62 17.83 -15.58
N PRO A 258 -0.69 18.73 -14.57
CA PRO A 258 0.34 18.82 -13.53
C PRO A 258 0.42 17.59 -12.62
N ALA A 259 -0.66 16.81 -12.49
CA ALA A 259 -0.65 15.52 -11.78
C ALA A 259 -0.48 14.31 -12.73
N GLY A 260 -0.17 14.58 -14.01
CA GLY A 260 -0.09 13.65 -15.12
C GLY A 260 1.16 12.78 -15.17
N ASP A 261 1.24 11.79 -14.28
CA ASP A 261 2.44 10.97 -14.10
C ASP A 261 2.15 9.47 -14.17
N ARG A 262 3.20 8.67 -14.34
CA ARG A 262 3.16 7.20 -14.19
C ARG A 262 4.29 6.71 -13.31
N GLY A 263 3.97 5.94 -12.27
CA GLY A 263 4.94 5.28 -11.41
C GLY A 263 4.89 3.77 -11.62
N VAL A 264 6.04 3.11 -11.74
CA VAL A 264 6.14 1.65 -11.83
C VAL A 264 7.09 1.16 -10.75
N ARG A 265 6.66 0.14 -10.00
CA ARG A 265 7.48 -0.58 -9.03
C ARG A 265 7.53 -2.05 -9.38
N GLN A 266 8.72 -2.62 -9.33
CA GLN A 266 8.93 -4.06 -9.38
C GLN A 266 9.78 -4.49 -8.19
N GLU A 267 9.45 -5.63 -7.60
CA GLU A 267 10.17 -6.17 -6.45
C GLU A 267 10.27 -7.68 -6.56
N ILE A 268 11.48 -8.22 -6.37
CA ILE A 268 11.74 -9.64 -6.18
C ILE A 268 12.26 -9.81 -4.77
N GLU A 269 11.65 -10.70 -4.00
CA GLU A 269 12.07 -11.02 -2.64
C GLU A 269 12.15 -12.52 -2.43
N MET A 270 13.27 -12.95 -1.85
CA MET A 270 13.51 -14.32 -1.41
C MET A 270 13.64 -14.35 0.11
N GLN A 271 13.01 -15.34 0.74
CA GLN A 271 13.08 -15.59 2.18
C GLN A 271 13.29 -17.09 2.45
N HIS A 272 14.09 -17.39 3.47
CA HIS A 272 14.24 -18.73 4.00
C HIS A 272 14.12 -18.69 5.53
N SER A 273 13.20 -19.49 6.05
CA SER A 273 12.95 -19.68 7.47
C SER A 273 13.37 -21.09 7.86
N PHE A 274 14.13 -21.25 8.96
CA PHE A 274 14.52 -22.56 9.47
C PHE A 274 14.88 -22.53 10.96
N LEU A 275 15.08 -23.72 11.54
CA LEU A 275 15.50 -23.92 12.93
C LEU A 275 16.97 -24.34 12.99
N PRO A 276 17.93 -23.40 13.13
CA PRO A 276 19.37 -23.75 13.15
C PRO A 276 19.80 -24.58 14.37
N PHE A 277 19.07 -24.50 15.47
CA PHE A 277 19.31 -25.22 16.72
C PHE A 277 18.03 -25.26 17.56
N ALA A 278 18.00 -26.09 18.61
CA ALA A 278 16.84 -26.19 19.50
C ALA A 278 16.52 -24.83 20.16
N GLY A 279 15.28 -24.37 20.01
CA GLY A 279 14.83 -23.07 20.53
C GLY A 279 15.31 -21.84 19.73
N GLY A 280 15.98 -22.05 18.59
CA GLY A 280 16.36 -20.98 17.65
C GLY A 280 15.54 -21.04 16.37
N ARG A 281 14.98 -19.90 15.93
CA ARG A 281 14.38 -19.74 14.60
C ARG A 281 15.07 -18.60 13.88
N LEU A 282 15.62 -18.87 12.69
CA LEU A 282 16.27 -17.88 11.85
C LEU A 282 15.45 -17.68 10.57
N ILE A 283 15.16 -16.43 10.25
CA ILE A 283 14.60 -16.02 8.96
C ILE A 283 15.62 -15.08 8.33
N TRP A 284 16.06 -15.38 7.10
CA TRP A 284 16.90 -14.48 6.33
C TRP A 284 16.37 -14.34 4.91
N GLY A 285 16.76 -13.27 4.24
CA GLY A 285 16.28 -13.00 2.90
C GLY A 285 17.07 -11.94 2.17
N ALA A 286 16.78 -11.84 0.89
CA ALA A 286 17.29 -10.81 0.00
C ALA A 286 16.16 -10.27 -0.87
N ALA A 287 16.18 -8.98 -1.14
CA ALA A 287 15.21 -8.31 -1.99
C ALA A 287 15.91 -7.36 -2.95
N TRP A 288 15.38 -7.25 -4.15
CA TRP A 288 15.71 -6.21 -5.11
C TRP A 288 14.43 -5.51 -5.54
N ARG A 289 14.47 -4.18 -5.57
CA ARG A 289 13.37 -3.31 -5.95
C ARG A 289 13.85 -2.29 -6.97
N ASN A 290 13.07 -2.09 -8.03
CA ASN A 290 13.22 -0.99 -8.97
C ASN A 290 11.96 -0.12 -8.97
N ASP A 291 12.17 1.18 -8.84
CA ASP A 291 11.14 2.21 -8.97
C ASP A 291 11.45 3.05 -10.20
N ALA A 292 10.44 3.29 -11.05
CA ALA A 292 10.51 4.18 -12.20
C ALA A 292 9.38 5.21 -12.11
N LEU A 293 9.70 6.50 -12.28
CA LEU A 293 8.71 7.58 -12.33
C LEU A 293 8.84 8.32 -13.66
N TYR A 294 7.74 8.40 -14.39
CA TYR A 294 7.59 9.09 -15.66
C TYR A 294 6.73 10.34 -15.43
N SER A 295 7.23 11.51 -15.86
CA SER A 295 6.52 12.78 -15.73
C SER A 295 6.96 13.76 -16.82
N ASP A 296 6.05 14.16 -17.69
CA ASP A 296 6.32 15.17 -18.71
C ASP A 296 6.30 16.59 -18.12
N PHE A 297 5.52 16.80 -17.06
CA PHE A 297 5.33 18.11 -16.44
C PHE A 297 6.41 18.43 -15.40
N THR A 298 6.82 17.44 -14.59
CA THR A 298 7.78 17.63 -13.49
C THR A 298 9.23 17.52 -13.98
N PHE A 299 9.50 16.59 -14.89
CA PHE A 299 10.87 16.29 -15.33
C PHE A 299 11.16 16.90 -16.70
N TYR A 300 11.27 18.24 -16.74
CA TYR A 300 11.67 18.98 -17.94
C TYR A 300 12.95 18.39 -18.58
N GLY A 301 12.79 17.65 -19.68
CA GLY A 301 13.90 17.04 -20.44
C GLY A 301 14.42 15.69 -19.91
N ARG A 302 13.80 15.08 -18.89
CA ARG A 302 14.11 13.72 -18.41
C ARG A 302 12.83 12.89 -18.30
N PRO A 303 12.46 12.09 -19.31
CA PRO A 303 11.15 11.44 -19.33
C PRO A 303 10.96 10.38 -18.23
N VAL A 304 12.05 9.91 -17.60
CA VAL A 304 12.00 8.90 -16.53
C VAL A 304 13.12 9.09 -15.51
N VAL A 305 12.81 8.81 -14.25
CA VAL A 305 13.78 8.70 -13.14
C VAL A 305 13.67 7.31 -12.54
N HIS A 306 14.81 6.64 -12.37
CA HIS A 306 14.89 5.29 -11.79
C HIS A 306 15.57 5.31 -10.42
N ARG A 307 15.09 4.47 -9.51
CA ARG A 307 15.72 4.20 -8.21
C ARG A 307 15.79 2.69 -7.98
N ASP A 308 16.98 2.20 -7.71
CA ASP A 308 17.24 0.79 -7.42
C ASP A 308 17.59 0.62 -5.94
N VAL A 309 16.96 -0.37 -5.31
CA VAL A 309 17.20 -0.70 -3.90
C VAL A 309 17.41 -2.20 -3.76
N SER A 310 18.57 -2.59 -3.24
CA SER A 310 18.91 -3.97 -2.92
C SER A 310 19.07 -4.14 -1.43
N ARG A 311 18.51 -5.19 -0.85
CA ARG A 311 18.51 -5.41 0.60
C ARG A 311 18.80 -6.86 0.94
N VAL A 312 19.62 -7.08 1.97
CA VAL A 312 19.83 -8.37 2.62
C VAL A 312 19.49 -8.22 4.09
N PHE A 313 18.78 -9.19 4.66
CA PHE A 313 18.33 -9.13 6.05
C PHE A 313 18.30 -10.49 6.72
N GLY A 314 18.33 -10.47 8.05
CA GLY A 314 18.21 -11.65 8.90
C GLY A 314 17.61 -11.29 10.26
N ASN A 315 16.76 -12.19 10.78
CA ASN A 315 16.16 -12.13 12.10
C ASN A 315 16.27 -13.49 12.81
N LEU A 316 16.88 -13.52 13.98
CA LEU A 316 16.99 -14.67 14.87
C LEU A 316 16.09 -14.49 16.09
N GLU A 317 15.11 -15.38 16.26
CA GLU A 317 14.41 -15.62 17.53
C GLU A 317 15.18 -16.68 18.32
N TRP A 318 15.45 -16.42 19.60
CA TRP A 318 16.16 -17.34 20.49
C TRP A 318 15.42 -17.49 21.82
N LYS A 319 15.10 -18.74 22.17
CA LYS A 319 14.38 -19.12 23.40
C LYS A 319 15.24 -20.08 24.24
N PRO A 320 16.24 -19.57 24.98
CA PRO A 320 17.09 -20.41 25.82
C PRO A 320 16.38 -20.93 27.07
N SER A 321 15.28 -20.31 27.48
CA SER A 321 14.50 -20.66 28.67
C SER A 321 13.04 -20.25 28.49
N SER A 322 12.15 -20.73 29.38
CA SER A 322 10.73 -20.34 29.37
C SER A 322 10.48 -18.88 29.77
N TYR A 323 11.38 -18.30 30.58
CA TYR A 323 11.23 -16.93 31.08
C TYR A 323 11.75 -15.85 30.11
N PHE A 324 12.44 -16.24 29.04
CA PHE A 324 13.11 -15.28 28.15
C PHE A 324 13.03 -15.65 26.66
N THR A 325 12.64 -14.66 25.84
CA THR A 325 12.77 -14.73 24.37
C THR A 325 13.61 -13.55 23.87
N GLY A 326 14.75 -13.84 23.24
CA GLY A 326 15.61 -12.86 22.56
C GLY A 326 15.28 -12.75 21.07
N ASN A 327 15.37 -11.55 20.51
CA ASN A 327 15.24 -11.30 19.07
C ASN A 327 16.38 -10.41 18.59
N PHE A 328 17.09 -10.86 17.56
CA PHE A 328 18.24 -10.17 16.98
C PHE A 328 18.02 -10.02 15.49
N GLY A 329 18.17 -8.81 14.97
CA GLY A 329 17.87 -8.49 13.60
C GLY A 329 18.92 -7.57 12.99
N LEU A 330 19.29 -7.82 11.74
CA LEU A 330 20.19 -6.98 10.96
C LEU A 330 19.70 -6.91 9.53
N ALA A 331 19.63 -5.71 8.95
CA ALA A 331 19.43 -5.53 7.53
C ALA A 331 20.41 -4.50 6.98
N THR A 332 20.92 -4.76 5.79
CA THR A 332 21.74 -3.83 5.02
C THR A 332 21.04 -3.58 3.69
N GLU A 333 20.84 -2.31 3.36
CA GLU A 333 20.16 -1.84 2.16
C GLU A 333 21.11 -0.91 1.38
N HIS A 334 21.26 -1.14 0.08
CA HIS A 334 21.93 -0.23 -0.83
C HIS A 334 20.90 0.45 -1.71
N ASP A 335 20.86 1.77 -1.65
CA ASP A 335 19.96 2.64 -2.41
C ASP A 335 20.76 3.44 -3.44
N SER A 336 20.34 3.43 -4.70
CA SER A 336 21.02 4.14 -5.78
C SER A 336 21.13 5.66 -5.56
N PHE A 337 20.26 6.25 -4.74
CA PHE A 337 20.28 7.70 -4.43
C PHE A 337 20.92 8.02 -3.09
N ALA A 338 20.80 7.15 -2.11
CA ALA A 338 21.22 7.45 -0.74
C ALA A 338 22.44 6.62 -0.28
N GLY A 339 22.89 5.64 -1.06
CA GLY A 339 23.99 4.75 -0.71
C GLY A 339 23.57 3.66 0.28
N THR A 340 24.54 3.14 1.03
CA THR A 340 24.36 1.96 1.87
C THR A 340 24.02 2.30 3.31
N HIS A 341 23.00 1.63 3.86
CA HIS A 341 22.53 1.79 5.22
C HIS A 341 22.36 0.45 5.92
N THR A 342 22.72 0.38 7.21
CA THR A 342 22.58 -0.84 8.02
C THR A 342 21.70 -0.57 9.23
N SER A 343 20.62 -1.32 9.34
CA SER A 343 19.60 -1.20 10.38
C SER A 343 19.68 -2.39 11.33
N PRO A 344 20.19 -2.23 12.56
CA PRO A 344 20.11 -3.25 13.61
C PRO A 344 18.80 -3.18 14.39
N ARG A 345 18.38 -4.34 14.92
CA ARG A 345 17.28 -4.48 15.88
C ARG A 345 17.63 -5.51 16.94
N LEU A 346 17.36 -5.18 18.20
CA LEU A 346 17.56 -6.04 19.35
C LEU A 346 16.34 -5.91 20.26
N SER A 347 15.77 -7.01 20.72
CA SER A 347 14.76 -6.96 21.78
C SER A 347 14.77 -8.20 22.65
N GLY A 348 14.47 -8.01 23.93
CA GLY A 348 14.26 -9.08 24.91
C GLY A 348 12.84 -9.03 25.46
N ASN A 349 12.19 -10.19 25.50
CA ASN A 349 10.92 -10.39 26.18
C ASN A 349 11.17 -11.20 27.45
N PHE A 350 10.78 -10.66 28.59
CA PHE A 350 10.85 -11.30 29.90
C PHE A 350 9.44 -11.74 30.31
N HIS A 351 9.19 -13.04 30.31
CA HIS A 351 7.91 -13.65 30.66
C HIS A 351 7.86 -13.83 32.18
N LEU A 352 7.25 -12.87 32.88
CA LEU A 352 7.11 -12.88 34.34
C LEU A 352 6.11 -13.94 34.80
N THR A 353 5.01 -14.05 34.05
CA THR A 353 4.01 -15.13 34.13
C THR A 353 3.61 -15.52 32.71
N PRO A 354 2.84 -16.61 32.50
CA PRO A 354 2.33 -16.96 31.17
C PRO A 354 1.52 -15.83 30.49
N GLU A 355 0.90 -14.95 31.27
CA GLU A 355 0.04 -13.84 30.82
C GLU A 355 0.75 -12.48 30.81
N ASN A 356 1.88 -12.35 31.52
CA ASN A 356 2.55 -11.06 31.74
C ASN A 356 3.97 -11.08 31.17
N THR A 357 4.23 -10.23 30.19
CA THR A 357 5.53 -10.10 29.53
C THR A 357 5.99 -8.64 29.52
N ILE A 358 7.23 -8.40 29.92
CA ILE A 358 7.90 -7.11 29.73
C ILE A 358 8.80 -7.21 28.51
N ARG A 359 8.64 -6.28 27.57
CA ARG A 359 9.50 -6.17 26.37
C ARG A 359 10.37 -4.92 26.46
N LEU A 360 11.67 -5.11 26.24
CA LEU A 360 12.63 -4.03 26.02
C LEU A 360 13.25 -4.20 24.63
N GLY A 361 13.41 -3.11 23.89
CA GLY A 361 13.94 -3.18 22.54
C GLY A 361 14.64 -1.91 22.09
N TYR A 362 15.60 -2.10 21.19
CA TYR A 362 16.33 -1.08 20.48
C TYR A 362 16.26 -1.37 18.98
N SER A 363 16.02 -0.34 18.18
CA SER A 363 16.03 -0.45 16.72
C SER A 363 16.50 0.85 16.11
N ARG A 364 17.27 0.76 15.03
CA ARG A 364 17.62 1.91 14.19
C ARG A 364 17.12 1.65 12.78
N ALA A 365 16.47 2.64 12.19
CA ALA A 365 16.00 2.60 10.81
C ALA A 365 16.41 3.88 10.09
N TYR A 366 16.55 3.77 8.78
CA TYR A 366 16.87 4.88 7.89
C TYR A 366 15.75 5.02 6.88
N ARG A 367 15.44 6.26 6.53
CA ARG A 367 14.52 6.61 5.47
C ARG A 367 15.33 7.35 4.40
N THR A 368 15.30 6.83 3.18
CA THR A 368 16.09 7.30 2.03
C THR A 368 15.23 7.82 0.91
#